data_AF-Q9JIV1-F1
#
_entry.id   AF-Q9JIV1-F1
#
_cell.length_a   1.000
_cell.length_b   1.000
_cell.length_c   1.000
_cell.angle_alpha   90.00
_cell.angle_beta   90.00
_cell.angle_gamma   90.00
#
_symmetry.space_group_name_H-M   'P 1'
#
loop_
_entity.id
_entity.type
_entity.pdbx_description
1 polymer ?
#
loop_
_entity_poly.entity_id
_entity_poly.type
_entity_poly.pdbx_seq_one_letter_code
_entity_poly.pdbx_strand_id
1 'polypeptide(L)'
;PPVFPVKEQKLHISESRMLDSRFLLEGAFDADIGANSAVTYRLDSNDYFTLIVSSKNEESKQVELALRKLLDREDAPEHKLLLTAT
;
A
#
# COMPACT_ATOMS: atom_id res chain seq x y z
N PRO A 1 -13.83 -13.11 0.46
CA PRO A 1 -12.47 -12.91 -0.11
C PRO A 1 -12.23 -11.43 -0.41
N PRO A 2 -11.00 -10.94 -0.19
CA PRO A 2 -10.69 -9.52 -0.29
C PRO A 2 -10.72 -9.06 -1.75
N VAL A 3 -11.45 -7.97 -2.00
CA VAL A 3 -11.58 -7.35 -3.31
C VAL A 3 -11.09 -5.91 -3.23
N PHE A 4 -10.15 -5.56 -4.09
CA PHE A 4 -9.76 -4.16 -4.27
C PHE A 4 -10.80 -3.44 -5.14
N PRO A 5 -11.17 -2.20 -4.79
CA PRO A 5 -12.07 -1.39 -5.62
C PRO A 5 -11.45 -1.07 -6.99
N VAL A 6 -10.11 -0.98 -7.04
CA VAL A 6 -9.34 -0.71 -8.25
C VAL A 6 -8.36 -1.83 -8.55
N LYS A 7 -8.21 -2.19 -9.84
CA LYS A 7 -7.23 -3.20 -10.28
C LYS A 7 -5.79 -2.70 -10.26
N GLU A 8 -5.61 -1.39 -10.45
CA GLU A 8 -4.31 -0.75 -10.49
C GLU A 8 -4.46 0.66 -9.91
N GLN A 9 -3.58 1.04 -8.99
CA GLN A 9 -3.55 2.37 -8.38
C GLN A 9 -2.26 3.09 -8.81
N LYS A 10 -2.42 4.21 -9.52
CA LYS A 10 -1.28 5.05 -9.93
C LYS A 10 -1.06 6.16 -8.92
N LEU A 11 0.12 6.17 -8.30
CA LEU A 11 0.53 7.20 -7.36
C LEU A 11 1.56 8.12 -8.01
N HIS A 12 1.31 9.42 -7.96
CA HIS A 12 2.24 10.42 -8.45
C HIS A 12 3.00 11.00 -7.25
N ILE A 13 4.26 10.58 -7.09
CA ILE A 13 5.10 10.95 -5.96
C ILE A 13 6.22 11.84 -6.49
N SER A 14 6.42 13.01 -5.87
CA SER A 14 7.56 13.87 -6.19
C SER A 14 8.85 13.25 -5.66
N GLU A 15 9.92 13.24 -6.45
CA GLU A 15 11.26 12.80 -6.02
C GLU A 15 11.81 13.63 -4.86
N SER A 16 11.34 14.87 -4.72
CA SER A 16 11.65 15.76 -3.60
C SER A 16 10.97 15.37 -2.28
N ARG A 17 10.26 14.24 -2.22
CA ARG A 17 9.59 13.78 -1.01
C ARG A 17 10.61 13.31 0.01
N MET A 18 10.38 13.71 1.26
CA MET A 18 11.20 13.28 2.38
C MET A 18 10.97 11.80 2.67
N LEU A 19 12.01 11.15 3.18
CA LEU A 19 11.93 9.84 3.80
C LEU A 19 10.81 9.81 4.86
N ASP A 20 10.21 8.64 5.05
CA ASP A 20 9.03 8.38 5.87
C ASP A 20 7.73 9.09 5.43
N SER A 21 7.73 9.75 4.26
CA SER A 21 6.48 10.24 3.66
C SER A 21 5.50 9.07 3.45
N ARG A 22 4.27 9.25 3.93
CA ARG A 22 3.19 8.25 3.85
C ARG A 22 2.20 8.60 2.75
N PHE A 23 1.78 7.59 2.00
CA PHE A 23 0.82 7.69 0.91
C PHE A 23 -0.31 6.72 1.16
N LEU A 24 -1.55 7.21 1.11
CA LEU A 24 -2.72 6.37 1.33
C LEU A 24 -2.96 5.46 0.13
N LEU A 25 -3.15 4.16 0.41
CA LEU A 25 -3.53 3.16 -0.56
C LEU A 25 -5.02 2.81 -0.40
N GLU A 26 -5.63 2.42 -1.51
CA GLU A 26 -6.97 1.85 -1.49
C GLU A 26 -6.90 0.47 -0.83
N GLY A 27 -7.59 0.33 0.31
CA GLY A 27 -7.70 -0.95 1.00
C GLY A 27 -8.54 -1.94 0.20
N ALA A 28 -8.26 -3.22 0.38
CA ALA A 28 -9.16 -4.28 -0.06
C ALA A 28 -10.30 -4.43 0.94
N PHE A 29 -11.50 -4.63 0.42
CA PHE A 29 -12.70 -4.87 1.19
C PHE A 29 -13.03 -6.36 1.15
N ASP A 30 -13.30 -6.97 2.30
CA ASP A 30 -13.85 -8.33 2.37
C ASP A 30 -15.30 -8.26 2.84
N ALA A 31 -16.18 -9.01 2.18
CA ALA A 31 -17.60 -9.11 2.52
C ALA A 31 -17.88 -10.14 3.62
N ASP A 32 -16.87 -10.92 4.01
CA ASP A 32 -16.96 -11.91 5.09
C ASP A 32 -17.02 -11.22 6.47
N ILE A 33 -17.72 -11.82 7.44
CA ILE A 33 -17.92 -11.27 8.80
C ILE A 33 -17.17 -12.13 9.82
N GLY A 34 -16.56 -11.50 10.82
CA GLY A 34 -15.83 -12.18 11.91
C GLY A 34 -14.37 -12.50 11.56
N ALA A 35 -13.82 -13.61 12.07
CA ALA A 35 -12.41 -13.97 11.88
C ALA A 35 -11.99 -14.12 10.41
N ASN A 36 -12.94 -14.39 9.50
CA ASN A 36 -12.71 -14.48 8.06
C ASN A 36 -12.63 -13.11 7.36
N SER A 37 -12.98 -12.01 8.05
CA SER A 37 -12.83 -10.64 7.54
C SER A 37 -11.41 -10.09 7.66
N ALA A 38 -10.48 -10.86 8.24
CA ALA A 38 -9.14 -10.39 8.58
C ALA A 38 -8.23 -10.29 7.35
N VAL A 39 -8.36 -9.19 6.59
CA VAL A 39 -7.53 -8.96 5.40
C VAL A 39 -6.08 -8.69 5.76
N THR A 40 -5.16 -9.52 5.29
CA THR A 40 -3.71 -9.34 5.44
C THR A 40 -3.15 -8.74 4.17
N TYR A 41 -2.43 -7.63 4.29
CA TYR A 41 -1.79 -6.99 3.15
C TYR A 41 -0.32 -7.33 3.08
N ARG A 42 0.16 -7.65 1.88
CA ARG A 42 1.57 -7.94 1.59
C ARG A 42 1.99 -7.12 0.38
N LEU A 43 3.11 -6.42 0.53
CA LEU A 43 3.75 -5.68 -0.55
C LEU A 43 4.96 -6.48 -1.03
N ASP A 44 5.23 -6.44 -2.33
CA ASP A 44 6.42 -7.05 -2.91
C ASP A 44 7.73 -6.47 -2.33
N SER A 45 8.80 -7.26 -2.42
CA SER A 45 10.10 -6.91 -1.86
C SER A 45 10.69 -5.73 -2.65
N ASN A 46 10.80 -4.57 -2.00
CA ASN A 46 11.37 -3.40 -2.62
C ASN A 46 12.13 -2.56 -1.58
N ASP A 47 13.14 -1.82 -2.03
CA ASP A 47 14.00 -1.00 -1.16
C ASP A 47 13.49 0.43 -0.94
N TYR A 48 12.55 0.89 -1.76
CA TYR A 48 12.10 2.29 -1.81
C TYR A 48 10.90 2.57 -0.91
N PHE A 49 10.04 1.59 -0.71
CA PHE A 49 8.74 1.69 -0.11
C PHE A 49 8.49 0.54 0.87
N THR A 50 7.83 0.86 1.98
CA THR A 50 7.35 -0.14 2.94
C THR A 50 5.84 -0.02 3.11
N LEU A 51 5.18 -1.14 3.35
CA LEU A 51 3.76 -1.15 3.64
C LEU A 51 3.52 -0.95 5.13
N ILE A 52 2.61 -0.04 5.47
CA ILE A 52 2.13 0.22 6.81
C ILE A 52 0.64 -0.07 6.82
N VAL A 53 0.23 -1.04 7.63
CA VAL A 53 -1.19 -1.39 7.80
C VAL A 53 -1.61 -0.95 9.20
N SER A 54 -2.45 0.08 9.26
CA SER A 54 -3.04 0.57 10.49
C SER A 54 -4.49 0.08 10.57
N SER A 55 -4.78 -0.81 11.51
CA SER A 55 -6.16 -1.21 11.83
C SER A 55 -6.83 -0.04 12.54
N LYS A 56 -7.63 0.76 11.83
CA LYS A 56 -8.32 1.90 12.46
C LYS A 56 -9.49 1.41 13.31
N ASN A 57 -10.20 0.38 12.83
CA ASN A 57 -11.23 -0.41 13.53
C ASN A 57 -11.19 -1.87 13.02
N GLU A 58 -11.85 -2.82 13.70
CA GLU A 58 -11.94 -4.26 13.28
C GLU A 58 -12.39 -4.43 11.82
N GLU A 59 -13.19 -3.49 11.30
CA GLU A 59 -13.78 -3.55 9.96
C GLU A 59 -13.05 -2.66 8.94
N SER A 60 -12.18 -1.74 9.36
CA SER A 60 -11.51 -0.79 8.46
C SER A 60 -9.99 -0.78 8.68
N LYS A 61 -9.30 -1.58 7.85
CA LYS A 61 -7.83 -1.56 7.74
C LYS A 61 -7.42 -0.45 6.79
N GLN A 62 -6.69 0.53 7.31
CA GLN A 62 -6.07 1.59 6.53
C GLN A 62 -4.69 1.13 6.08
N VAL A 63 -4.43 1.20 4.78
CA VAL A 63 -3.17 0.79 4.19
C VAL A 63 -2.44 2.02 3.68
N GLU A 64 -1.19 2.15 4.07
CA GLU A 64 -0.33 3.27 3.74
C GLU A 64 1.00 2.75 3.19
N LEU A 65 1.52 3.43 2.17
CA LEU A 65 2.85 3.21 1.64
C LEU A 65 3.79 4.26 2.25
N ALA A 66 4.86 3.86 2.91
CA ALA A 66 5.85 4.77 3.48
C ALA A 66 7.16 4.72 2.66
N LEU A 67 7.71 5.88 2.33
CA LEU A 67 8.94 6.00 1.55
C LEU A 67 10.17 5.75 2.43
N ARG A 68 10.94 4.71 2.15
CA ARG A 68 12.17 4.36 2.87
C ARG A 68 13.46 4.87 2.23
N LYS A 69 13.43 5.13 0.92
CA LYS A 69 14.58 5.62 0.16
C LYS A 69 14.14 6.79 -0.71
N LEU A 70 15.03 7.75 -0.93
CA LEU A 70 14.74 8.85 -1.85
C LEU A 70 14.52 8.29 -3.25
N LEU A 71 13.49 8.82 -3.91
CA LEU A 71 13.23 8.52 -5.31
C LEU A 71 14.12 9.42 -6.15
N ASP A 72 14.59 8.89 -7.25
CA ASP A 72 15.37 9.62 -8.23
C ASP A 72 14.82 9.26 -9.60
N ARG A 73 14.19 10.22 -10.27
CA ARG A 73 13.58 9.99 -11.58
C ARG A 73 14.64 9.67 -12.64
N GLU A 74 15.88 10.13 -12.47
CA GLU A 74 16.96 9.83 -13.41
C GLU A 74 17.42 8.37 -13.33
N ASP A 75 17.38 7.77 -12.14
CA ASP A 75 17.72 6.36 -11.89
C ASP A 75 16.54 5.43 -12.19
N ALA A 76 15.37 5.74 -11.62
CA ALA A 76 14.16 4.93 -11.73
C ALA A 76 12.92 5.81 -11.94
N PRO A 77 12.48 6.01 -13.21
CA PRO A 77 11.33 6.85 -13.51
C PRO A 77 9.98 6.22 -13.12
N GLU A 78 9.94 4.90 -12.95
CA GLU A 78 8.73 4.16 -12.58
C GLU A 78 9.08 3.03 -11.58
N HIS A 79 8.25 2.89 -10.54
CA HIS A 79 8.32 1.78 -9.60
C HIS A 79 7.02 0.97 -9.68
N LYS A 80 7.13 -0.31 -10.05
CA LYS A 80 6.00 -1.24 -10.05
C LYS A 80 5.99 -2.02 -8.76
N LEU A 81 4.93 -1.86 -7.98
CA LEU A 81 4.74 -2.56 -6.71
C LEU A 81 3.51 -3.44 -6.82
N LEU A 82 3.62 -4.68 -6.34
CA LEU A 82 2.50 -5.59 -6.24
C LEU A 82 1.99 -5.61 -4.80
N LEU A 83 0.75 -5.15 -4.60
CA LEU A 83 0.03 -5.25 -3.34
C LEU A 83 -0.93 -6.44 -3.42
N THR A 84 -0.79 -7.37 -2.48
CA THR A 84 -1.66 -8.55 -2.36
C THR A 84 -2.45 -8.46 -1.06
N ALA A 85 -3.75 -8.73 -1.13
CA ALA A 85 -4.63 -8.88 0.03
C ALA A 85 -5.10 -10.34 0.12
N THR A 86 -5.02 -10.93 1.31
CA THR A 86 -5.45 -12.32 1.61
C THR A 86 -6.24 -12.39 2.89
#